data_AF-A0A5B7B3S3-F1
#
_entry.id   AF-A0A5B7B3S3-F1
#
_cell.length_a   1.000
_cell.length_b   1.000
_cell.length_c   1.000
_cell.angle_alpha   90.00
_cell.angle_beta   90.00
_cell.angle_gamma   90.00
#
_symmetry.space_group_name_H-M   'P 1'
#
loop_
_entity.id
_entity.type
_entity.pdbx_description
1 polymer ?
#
loop_
_entity_poly.entity_id
_entity_poly.type
_entity_poly.pdbx_seq_one_letter_code
_entity_poly.pdbx_strand_id
1 'polypeptide(L)'
;AKEVLSGLKTPTVKDPKGVWSSESAVVWGEVSEGILKKNWEKAREAKTAVEENERKLVRERQVKGETWVPNHFTVSYSKESGWDCSPNQKWVPPAPVVVPPL
;
A
#
# COMPACT_ATOMS: atom_id res chain seq x y z
N ALA A 1 -8.37 11.02 24.90
CA ALA A 1 -8.15 10.12 23.74
C ALA A 1 -9.46 9.60 23.14
N LYS A 2 -10.36 8.97 23.93
CA LYS A 2 -11.61 8.39 23.41
C LYS A 2 -12.58 9.41 22.78
N GLU A 3 -12.71 10.61 23.37
CA GLU A 3 -13.55 11.68 22.83
C GLU A 3 -13.03 12.22 21.49
N VAL A 4 -11.71 12.40 21.37
CA VAL A 4 -11.05 12.90 20.13
C VAL A 4 -11.26 11.93 18.96
N LEU A 5 -11.30 10.63 19.22
CA LEU A 5 -11.51 9.61 18.19
C LEU A 5 -12.99 9.47 17.79
N SER A 6 -13.94 9.84 18.66
CA SER A 6 -15.37 9.63 18.43
C SER A 6 -15.98 10.50 17.33
N GLY A 7 -15.35 11.66 17.03
CA GLY A 7 -15.79 12.57 15.97
C GLY A 7 -15.04 12.43 14.65
N LEU A 8 -14.03 11.55 14.55
CA LEU A 8 -13.27 11.37 13.32
C LEU A 8 -14.08 10.59 12.29
N LYS A 9 -14.35 11.23 11.16
CA LYS A 9 -14.95 10.57 9.99
C LYS A 9 -13.85 9.86 9.20
N THR A 10 -14.13 8.62 8.79
CA THR A 10 -13.23 7.87 7.92
C THR A 10 -13.01 8.64 6.61
N PRO A 11 -11.76 8.91 6.21
CA PRO A 11 -11.48 9.51 4.91
C PRO A 11 -12.06 8.66 3.77
N THR A 12 -12.58 9.31 2.75
CA THR A 12 -13.21 8.65 1.60
C THR A 12 -12.40 8.89 0.33
N VAL A 13 -12.33 7.89 -0.54
CA VAL A 13 -11.71 8.03 -1.86
C VAL A 13 -12.72 8.69 -2.79
N LYS A 14 -12.42 9.91 -3.26
CA LYS A 14 -13.28 10.70 -4.15
C LYS A 14 -13.37 10.11 -5.56
N ASP A 15 -12.26 9.54 -6.05
CA ASP A 15 -12.19 8.87 -7.35
C ASP A 15 -11.62 7.45 -7.18
N PRO A 16 -12.48 6.44 -6.99
CA PRO A 16 -12.04 5.05 -6.87
C PRO A 16 -11.32 4.52 -8.12
N LYS A 17 -11.58 5.09 -9.31
CA LYS A 17 -10.93 4.69 -10.56
C LYS A 17 -9.55 5.30 -10.71
N GLY A 18 -9.28 6.40 -9.99
CA GLY A 18 -7.98 7.07 -9.96
C GLY A 18 -6.95 6.40 -9.03
N VAL A 19 -7.38 5.44 -8.20
CA VAL A 19 -6.51 4.69 -7.29
C VAL A 19 -5.80 3.58 -8.04
N TRP A 20 -4.49 3.46 -7.87
CA TRP A 20 -3.73 2.45 -8.59
C TRP A 20 -4.00 1.06 -8.01
N SER A 21 -3.92 0.03 -8.84
CA SER A 21 -4.09 -1.36 -8.40
C SER A 21 -3.05 -1.81 -7.38
N SER A 22 -1.90 -1.13 -7.33
CA SER A 22 -0.82 -1.37 -6.36
C SER A 22 -0.97 -0.60 -5.05
N GLU A 23 -2.00 0.26 -4.91
CA GLU A 23 -2.22 0.99 -3.66
C GLU A 23 -2.78 0.09 -2.57
N SER A 24 -2.38 0.35 -1.33
CA SER A 24 -2.67 -0.51 -0.17
C SER A 24 -4.17 -0.77 0.01
N ALA A 25 -5.02 0.24 -0.18
CA ALA A 25 -6.46 0.09 -0.01
C ALA A 25 -7.08 -0.88 -1.03
N VAL A 26 -6.51 -0.97 -2.23
CA VAL A 26 -6.95 -1.89 -3.29
C VAL A 26 -6.38 -3.28 -3.02
N VAL A 27 -5.06 -3.39 -2.84
CA VAL A 27 -4.37 -4.67 -2.62
C VAL A 27 -4.92 -5.41 -1.40
N TRP A 28 -5.19 -4.70 -0.31
CA TRP A 28 -5.69 -5.29 0.94
C TRP A 28 -7.20 -5.18 1.10
N GLY A 29 -7.94 -4.79 0.06
CA GLY A 29 -9.38 -4.52 0.12
C GLY A 29 -10.18 -5.72 0.61
N GLU A 30 -10.00 -6.89 -0.02
CA GLU A 30 -10.72 -8.12 0.35
C GLU A 30 -10.36 -8.63 1.74
N VAL A 31 -9.08 -8.52 2.13
CA VAL A 31 -8.62 -8.85 3.49
C VAL A 31 -9.35 -7.96 4.51
N SER A 32 -9.39 -6.66 4.24
CA SER A 32 -10.03 -5.67 5.10
C SER A 32 -11.54 -5.92 5.19
N GLU A 33 -12.20 -6.27 4.09
CA GLU A 33 -13.62 -6.63 4.06
C GLU A 33 -13.90 -7.87 4.93
N GLY A 34 -13.07 -8.91 4.82
CA GLY A 34 -13.17 -10.11 5.66
C GLY A 34 -13.04 -9.79 7.15
N ILE A 35 -12.07 -8.94 7.52
CA ILE A 35 -11.87 -8.47 8.89
C ILE A 35 -13.09 -7.70 9.40
N LEU A 36 -13.60 -6.74 8.62
CA LEU A 36 -14.78 -5.94 9.00
C LEU A 36 -16.03 -6.80 9.20
N LYS A 37 -16.19 -7.84 8.39
CA LYS A 37 -17.28 -8.83 8.50
C LYS A 37 -17.02 -9.91 9.55
N LYS A 38 -15.87 -9.88 10.23
CA LYS A 38 -15.39 -10.93 11.17
C LYS A 38 -15.33 -12.33 10.53
N ASN A 39 -15.19 -12.40 9.21
CA ASN A 39 -15.00 -13.63 8.47
C ASN A 39 -13.49 -13.90 8.32
N TRP A 40 -12.92 -14.56 9.33
CA TRP A 40 -11.48 -14.82 9.42
C TRP A 40 -10.97 -15.79 8.36
N GLU A 41 -11.82 -16.69 7.89
CA GLU A 41 -11.50 -17.62 6.80
C GLU A 41 -11.26 -16.85 5.50
N LYS A 42 -12.24 -16.03 5.08
CA LYS A 42 -12.10 -15.16 3.90
C LYS A 42 -10.92 -14.20 4.00
N ALA A 43 -10.71 -13.59 5.17
CA ALA A 43 -9.58 -12.69 5.37
C ALA A 43 -8.23 -13.42 5.20
N ARG A 44 -8.13 -14.67 5.69
CA ARG A 44 -6.93 -15.50 5.55
C ARG A 44 -6.69 -15.94 4.10
N GLU A 45 -7.73 -16.35 3.40
CA GLU A 45 -7.66 -16.73 1.98
C GLU A 45 -7.16 -15.56 1.12
N ALA A 46 -7.81 -14.40 1.25
CA ALA A 46 -7.41 -13.19 0.52
C ALA A 46 -5.96 -12.76 0.84
N LYS A 47 -5.56 -12.81 2.12
CA LYS A 47 -4.18 -12.50 2.54
C LYS A 47 -3.18 -13.46 1.90
N THR A 48 -3.52 -14.75 1.88
CA THR A 48 -2.67 -15.80 1.30
C THR A 48 -2.49 -15.58 -0.20
N ALA A 49 -3.55 -15.21 -0.91
CA ALA A 49 -3.52 -14.93 -2.33
C ALA A 49 -2.58 -13.74 -2.67
N VAL A 50 -2.68 -12.63 -1.93
CA VAL A 50 -1.80 -11.46 -2.10
C VAL A 50 -0.33 -11.85 -1.90
N GLU A 51 -0.03 -12.53 -0.78
CA GLU A 51 1.36 -12.87 -0.45
C GLU A 51 1.99 -13.91 -1.39
N GLU A 52 1.22 -14.91 -1.85
CA GLU A 52 1.73 -15.89 -2.82
C GLU A 52 1.97 -15.26 -4.20
N ASN A 53 1.14 -14.30 -4.61
CA ASN A 53 1.38 -13.55 -5.84
C ASN A 53 2.68 -12.75 -5.77
N GLU A 54 2.95 -12.07 -4.64
CA GLU A 54 4.24 -11.38 -4.45
C GLU A 54 5.44 -12.35 -4.44
N ARG A 55 5.32 -13.53 -3.81
CA ARG A 55 6.35 -14.57 -3.88
C ARG A 55 6.62 -15.03 -5.31
N LYS A 56 5.56 -15.18 -6.12
CA LYS A 56 5.67 -15.49 -7.55
C LYS A 56 6.42 -14.39 -8.30
N LEU A 57 6.05 -13.12 -8.12
CA LEU A 57 6.71 -11.99 -8.77
C LEU A 57 8.20 -11.88 -8.40
N VAL A 58 8.56 -12.17 -7.14
CA VAL A 58 9.97 -12.23 -6.71
C VAL A 58 10.73 -13.32 -7.48
N ARG A 59 10.17 -14.53 -7.57
CA ARG A 59 10.78 -15.63 -8.33
C ARG A 59 10.95 -15.28 -9.81
N GLU A 60 9.95 -14.65 -10.42
CA GLU A 60 10.01 -14.22 -11.82
C GLU A 60 11.12 -13.18 -12.07
N ARG A 61 11.26 -12.18 -11.19
CA ARG A 61 12.35 -11.19 -11.29
C ARG A 61 13.72 -11.85 -11.16
N GLN A 62 13.87 -12.80 -10.22
CA GLN A 62 15.12 -13.55 -10.04
C GLN A 62 15.51 -14.34 -11.28
N VAL A 63 14.55 -15.03 -11.92
CA VAL A 63 14.80 -15.77 -13.17
C VAL A 63 15.26 -14.84 -14.30
N LYS A 64 14.75 -13.60 -14.34
CA LYS A 64 15.14 -12.59 -15.33
C LYS A 64 16.41 -11.82 -14.97
N GLY A 65 16.96 -12.00 -13.78
CA GLY A 65 18.06 -11.17 -13.26
C GLY A 65 17.67 -9.71 -12.99
N GLU A 66 16.37 -9.43 -12.83
CA GLU A 66 15.85 -8.09 -12.55
C GLU A 66 15.95 -7.78 -11.04
N THR A 67 16.38 -6.56 -10.71
CA THR A 67 16.33 -6.05 -9.33
C THR A 67 15.05 -5.23 -9.14
N TRP A 68 14.37 -5.42 -8.01
CA TRP A 68 13.23 -4.57 -7.64
C TRP A 68 13.72 -3.16 -7.30
N VAL A 69 13.06 -2.15 -7.86
CA VAL A 69 13.39 -0.73 -7.63
C VAL A 69 12.13 -0.01 -7.14
N PRO A 70 12.21 0.84 -6.09
CA PRO A 70 11.05 1.62 -5.64
C PRO A 70 10.56 2.61 -6.71
N ASN A 71 9.24 2.77 -6.83
CA ASN A 71 8.66 3.64 -7.87
C ASN A 71 8.88 5.14 -7.61
N HIS A 72 8.84 5.57 -6.34
CA HIS A 72 8.81 7.00 -5.97
C HIS A 72 10.08 7.49 -5.26
N PHE A 73 11.00 6.58 -4.94
CA PHE A 73 12.22 6.89 -4.21
C PHE A 73 13.43 6.26 -4.88
N THR A 74 14.54 6.97 -4.84
CA THR A 74 15.86 6.43 -5.15
C THR A 74 16.51 6.07 -3.83
N VAL A 75 16.84 4.79 -3.69
CA VAL A 75 17.47 4.24 -2.49
C VAL A 75 18.83 3.70 -2.88
N SER A 76 19.87 4.13 -2.16
CA SER A 76 21.24 3.69 -2.37
C SER A 76 21.92 3.36 -1.06
N TYR A 77 22.88 2.44 -1.09
CA TYR A 77 23.67 2.06 0.07
C TYR A 77 25.16 2.30 -0.21
N SER A 78 25.85 2.92 0.74
CA SER A 78 27.32 2.98 0.78
C SER A 78 27.84 2.43 2.12
N LYS A 79 29.10 2.02 2.18
CA LYS A 79 29.70 1.52 3.44
C LYS A 79 29.95 2.66 4.43
N GLU A 80 30.14 3.87 3.94
CA GLU A 80 30.56 5.05 4.70
C GLU A 80 29.35 5.80 5.27
N SER A 81 28.29 5.94 4.48
CA SER A 81 27.09 6.71 4.83
C SER A 81 25.84 5.85 5.07
N GLY A 82 25.92 4.53 4.86
CA GLY A 82 24.79 3.62 5.05
C GLY A 82 23.72 3.80 3.96
N TRP A 83 22.45 3.68 4.36
CA TRP A 83 21.32 3.86 3.46
C TRP A 83 20.99 5.34 3.26
N ASP A 84 20.93 5.76 1.99
CA ASP A 84 20.40 7.04 1.57
C ASP A 84 19.09 6.85 0.78
N CYS A 85 18.16 7.79 0.93
CA CYS A 85 16.84 7.74 0.31
C CYS A 85 16.41 9.15 -0.08
N SER A 86 16.15 9.36 -1.38
CA SER A 86 15.67 10.62 -1.91
C SER A 86 14.39 10.43 -2.73
N PRO A 87 13.44 11.37 -2.70
CA PRO A 87 12.25 11.28 -3.54
C PRO A 87 12.62 11.49 -5.00
N ASN A 88 12.07 10.68 -5.91
CA ASN A 88 12.25 10.82 -7.35
C ASN A 88 11.60 12.10 -7.89
N GLN A 89 10.59 12.59 -7.18
CA GLN A 89 9.77 13.74 -7.56
C GLN A 89 9.71 14.73 -6.39
N LYS A 90 9.98 16.01 -6.66
CA LYS A 90 9.90 17.07 -5.64
C LYS A 90 8.46 17.32 -5.14
N TRP A 91 7.49 17.10 -6.02
CA TRP A 91 6.07 17.35 -5.77
C TRP A 91 5.25 16.17 -6.26
N VAL A 92 4.19 15.83 -5.52
CA VAL A 92 3.20 14.82 -5.90
C VAL A 92 1.84 15.50 -6.05
N PRO A 93 0.97 15.03 -6.96
CA PRO A 93 -0.39 15.54 -7.06
C PRO A 93 -1.16 15.29 -5.74
N PRO A 94 -2.20 16.09 -5.46
CA PRO A 94 -3.08 15.85 -4.31
C PRO A 94 -3.66 14.43 -4.35
N ALA A 95 -3.71 13.76 -3.20
CA ALA A 95 -4.27 12.43 -3.08
C ALA A 95 -5.78 12.42 -3.41
N PRO A 96 -6.32 11.32 -3.96
CA PRO A 96 -7.76 11.18 -4.20
C PRO A 96 -8.58 11.03 -2.91
N VAL A 97 -7.94 11.08 -1.74
CA VAL A 97 -8.56 10.93 -0.42
C VAL A 97 -9.08 12.28 0.09
N VAL A 98 -10.35 12.31 0.50
CA VAL A 98 -11.01 13.47 1.07
C VAL A 98 -11.47 13.14 2.48
N VAL A 99 -11.11 13.98 3.44
CA VAL A 99 -11.66 13.93 4.81
C VAL A 99 -13.00 14.65 4.79
N PRO A 100 -14.12 13.99 5.13
CA PRO A 100 -15.40 14.66 5.21
C PRO A 100 -15.35 15.76 6.29
N PRO A 101 -16.00 16.92 6.08
CA PRO A 101 -16.09 17.95 7.11
C PRO A 101 -16.75 17.39 8.38
N LEU A 102 -16.37 17.92 9.54
CA LEU A 102 -16.88 17.53 10.87
C LEU A 102 -18.41 17.62 10.93
#